data_AF-A0A971HGP5-F1
#
_entry.id   AF-A0A971HGP5-F1
#
_cell.length_a   1.000
_cell.length_b   1.000
_cell.length_c   1.000
_cell.angle_alpha   90.00
_cell.angle_beta   90.00
_cell.angle_gamma   90.00
#
_symmetry.space_group_name_H-M   'P 1'
#
loop_
_entity.id
_entity.type
_entity.pdbx_description
1 polymer ?
#
loop_
_entity_poly.entity_id
_entity_poly.type
_entity_poly.pdbx_seq_one_letter_code
_entity_poly.pdbx_strand_id
1 'polypeptide(L)'
;MKPKFKFSSSAWEYNNRRIINQVFKLLPMYENEEDWQKQQQTMLLELKGYNDVLENSPDFMIAVGKLAALDYAEDRFNFRKLVFETITALKEVKI
;
A
#
# COMPACT_ATOMS: atom_id res chain seq x y z
N MET A 1 5.71 19.42 -19.58
CA MET A 1 5.75 17.99 -19.95
C MET A 1 6.43 17.26 -18.79
N LYS A 2 5.68 16.55 -17.93
CA LYS A 2 6.30 15.77 -16.85
C LYS A 2 7.06 14.60 -17.50
N PRO A 3 8.26 14.24 -17.04
CA PRO A 3 9.02 13.13 -17.62
C PRO A 3 8.17 11.85 -17.55
N LYS A 4 7.96 11.20 -18.71
CA LYS A 4 7.38 9.86 -18.75
C LYS A 4 8.41 8.89 -18.20
N PHE A 5 8.35 8.63 -16.89
CA PHE A 5 9.16 7.60 -16.26
C PHE A 5 8.74 6.25 -16.86
N LYS A 6 9.65 5.60 -17.59
CA LYS A 6 9.49 4.20 -17.99
C LYS A 6 10.16 3.33 -16.96
N PHE A 7 9.37 2.64 -16.16
CA PHE A 7 9.87 1.54 -15.33
C PHE A 7 9.83 0.25 -16.15
N SER A 8 10.86 -0.60 -16.02
CA SER A 8 10.74 -1.97 -16.52
C SER A 8 9.70 -2.73 -15.69
N SER A 9 9.01 -3.69 -16.30
CA SER A 9 8.09 -4.58 -15.56
C SER A 9 8.80 -5.26 -14.38
N SER A 10 10.07 -5.60 -14.52
CA SER A 10 10.89 -6.15 -13.43
C SER A 10 11.11 -5.18 -12.27
N ALA A 11 11.32 -3.89 -12.55
CA ALA A 11 11.45 -2.86 -11.51
C ALA A 11 10.12 -2.64 -10.78
N TRP A 12 9.01 -2.69 -11.51
CA TRP A 12 7.68 -2.65 -10.92
C TRP A 12 7.42 -3.85 -10.01
N GLU A 13 7.63 -5.08 -10.51
CA GLU A 13 7.40 -6.30 -9.74
C GLU A 13 8.22 -6.35 -8.45
N TYR A 14 9.48 -5.90 -8.52
CA TYR A 14 10.34 -5.79 -7.34
C TYR A 14 9.77 -4.80 -6.32
N ASN A 15 9.42 -3.59 -6.76
CA ASN A 15 8.89 -2.56 -5.87
C ASN A 15 7.51 -2.93 -5.30
N ASN A 16 6.61 -3.46 -6.12
CA ASN A 16 5.28 -3.87 -5.65
C ASN A 16 5.38 -4.99 -4.60
N ARG A 17 6.31 -5.95 -4.79
CA ARG A 17 6.59 -6.98 -3.78
C ARG A 17 7.09 -6.37 -2.47
N ARG A 18 7.97 -5.36 -2.52
CA ARG A 18 8.43 -4.65 -1.33
C ARG A 18 7.26 -3.98 -0.60
N ILE A 19 6.38 -3.28 -1.32
CA ILE A 19 5.21 -2.60 -0.73
C ILE A 19 4.28 -3.64 -0.08
N ILE A 20 3.96 -4.73 -0.78
CA ILE A 20 3.15 -5.83 -0.24
C ILE A 20 3.73 -6.37 1.07
N ASN A 21 5.05 -6.57 1.13
CA ASN A 21 5.72 -7.03 2.35
C ASN A 21 5.64 -6.01 3.50
N GLN A 22 5.73 -4.71 3.19
CA GLN A 22 5.57 -3.65 4.20
C GLN A 22 4.13 -3.57 4.71
N VAL A 23 3.13 -3.74 3.83
CA VAL A 23 1.71 -3.82 4.24
C VAL A 23 1.48 -5.06 5.11
N PHE A 24 2.05 -6.21 4.73
CA PHE A 24 1.95 -7.43 5.52
C PHE A 24 2.60 -7.29 6.92
N LYS A 25 3.70 -6.52 7.02
CA LYS A 25 4.38 -6.22 8.30
C LYS A 25 3.48 -5.48 9.30
N LEU A 26 2.41 -4.80 8.86
CA LEU A 26 1.47 -4.16 9.78
C LEU A 26 0.78 -5.16 10.72
N LEU A 27 0.62 -6.43 10.31
CA LEU A 27 0.01 -7.47 11.15
C LEU A 27 0.79 -7.70 12.44
N PRO A 28 2.07 -8.14 12.39
CA PRO A 28 2.84 -8.34 13.61
C PRO A 28 3.07 -7.03 14.38
N MET A 29 3.19 -5.88 13.71
CA MET A 29 3.34 -4.60 14.39
C MET A 29 2.10 -4.27 15.25
N TYR A 30 0.91 -4.45 14.68
CA TYR A 30 -0.34 -4.26 15.41
C TYR A 30 -0.50 -5.27 16.56
N GLU A 31 -0.12 -6.53 16.34
CA GLU A 31 -0.22 -7.59 17.35
C GLU A 31 0.76 -7.43 18.52
N ASN A 32 1.93 -6.86 18.26
CA ASN A 32 2.98 -6.60 19.23
C ASN A 32 2.91 -5.21 19.87
N GLU A 33 1.85 -4.43 19.60
CA GLU A 33 1.69 -3.05 20.09
C GLU A 33 2.84 -2.12 19.67
N GLU A 34 3.44 -2.38 18.50
CA GLU A 34 4.40 -1.49 17.86
C GLU A 34 3.68 -0.32 17.15
N ASP A 35 4.44 0.72 16.78
CA ASP A 35 3.92 1.91 16.07
C ASP A 35 3.59 1.61 14.60
N TRP A 36 2.49 0.89 14.39
CA TRP A 36 1.99 0.52 13.07
C TRP A 36 1.44 1.73 12.29
N GLN A 37 0.92 2.75 12.99
CA GLN A 37 0.40 3.98 12.37
C GLN A 37 1.53 4.73 11.64
N LYS A 38 2.72 4.83 12.23
CA LYS A 38 3.87 5.44 11.56
C LYS A 38 4.29 4.67 10.30
N GLN A 39 4.25 3.34 10.35
CA GLN A 39 4.53 2.49 9.18
C GLN A 39 3.46 2.69 8.08
N GLN A 40 2.19 2.73 8.45
CA GLN A 40 1.06 3.02 7.55
C GLN A 40 1.22 4.40 6.89
N GLN A 41 1.51 5.47 7.67
CA GLN A 41 1.74 6.81 7.14
C GLN A 41 2.91 6.87 6.16
N THR A 42 4.01 6.17 6.47
CA THR A 42 5.17 6.05 5.58
C THR A 42 4.77 5.45 4.23
N MET A 43 3.97 4.38 4.25
CA MET A 43 3.48 3.73 3.03
C MET A 43 2.48 4.59 2.25
N LEU A 44 1.59 5.32 2.94
CA LEU A 44 0.64 6.26 2.31
C LEU A 44 1.38 7.37 1.55
N LEU A 45 2.46 7.92 2.13
CA LEU A 45 3.30 8.92 1.46
C LEU A 45 3.97 8.34 0.20
N GLU A 46 4.47 7.12 0.28
CA GLU A 46 5.11 6.44 -0.85
C GLU A 46 4.11 6.18 -1.99
N LEU A 47 2.95 5.59 -1.68
CA LEU A 47 1.89 5.29 -2.64
C LEU A 47 1.33 6.54 -3.31
N LYS A 48 1.23 7.66 -2.57
CA LYS A 48 0.86 8.95 -3.13
C LYS A 48 1.86 9.42 -4.19
N GLY A 49 3.16 9.26 -3.91
CA GLY A 49 4.22 9.54 -4.88
C GLY A 49 4.10 8.69 -6.15
N TYR A 50 3.76 7.40 -6.02
CA TYR A 50 3.53 6.55 -7.18
C TYR A 50 2.31 6.96 -7.99
N ASN A 51 1.19 7.30 -7.34
CA ASN A 51 0.01 7.78 -8.06
C ASN A 51 0.30 9.03 -8.90
N ASP A 52 1.12 9.95 -8.37
CA ASP A 52 1.54 11.17 -9.07
C ASP A 52 2.45 10.90 -10.28
N VAL A 53 3.22 9.80 -10.25
CA VAL A 53 4.15 9.39 -11.31
C VAL A 53 3.47 8.51 -12.37
N LEU A 54 2.54 7.65 -11.96
CA LEU A 54 1.93 6.60 -12.79
C LEU A 54 0.58 7.00 -13.41
N GLU A 55 0.29 8.30 -13.52
CA GLU A 55 -0.94 8.85 -14.13
C GLU A 55 -2.24 8.23 -13.59
N ASN A 56 -2.57 8.47 -12.31
CA ASN A 56 -3.90 8.23 -11.72
C ASN A 56 -4.48 6.82 -11.99
N SER A 57 -3.68 5.77 -11.80
CA SER A 57 -4.17 4.40 -11.85
C SER A 57 -5.24 4.18 -10.77
N PRO A 58 -6.50 3.84 -11.15
CA PRO A 58 -7.58 3.63 -10.18
C PRO A 58 -7.26 2.58 -9.11
N ASP A 59 -6.43 1.61 -9.46
CA ASP A 59 -6.02 0.52 -8.55
C ASP A 59 -5.18 1.07 -7.38
N PHE A 60 -4.36 2.10 -7.62
CA PHE A 60 -3.65 2.79 -6.54
C PHE A 60 -4.59 3.55 -5.61
N MET A 61 -5.65 4.15 -6.14
CA MET A 61 -6.66 4.82 -5.32
C MET A 61 -7.34 3.83 -4.38
N ILE A 62 -7.68 2.63 -4.88
CA ILE A 62 -8.26 1.56 -4.07
C ILE A 62 -7.28 1.10 -2.99
N ALA A 63 -6.01 0.85 -3.34
CA ALA A 63 -4.98 0.44 -2.39
C ALA A 63 -4.75 1.50 -1.28
N VAL A 64 -4.65 2.77 -1.66
CA VAL A 64 -4.49 3.90 -0.72
C VAL A 64 -5.71 4.03 0.19
N GLY A 65 -6.92 3.93 -0.36
CA GLY A 65 -8.16 4.02 0.42
C GLY A 65 -8.25 2.92 1.49
N LYS A 66 -7.93 1.67 1.12
CA LYS A 66 -7.93 0.53 2.05
C LYS A 66 -6.82 0.65 3.11
N LEU A 67 -5.64 1.11 2.72
CA LEU A 67 -4.54 1.33 3.67
C LEU A 67 -4.87 2.44 4.66
N ALA A 68 -5.47 3.54 4.19
CA ALA A 68 -5.91 4.64 5.05
C ALA A 68 -7.05 4.20 5.99
N ALA A 69 -7.89 3.25 5.55
CA ALA A 69 -9.00 2.77 6.35
C ALA A 69 -8.58 2.00 7.62
N LEU A 70 -7.31 1.62 7.77
CA LEU A 70 -6.80 0.97 8.98
C LEU A 70 -7.00 1.82 10.24
N ASP A 71 -7.03 3.15 10.11
CA ASP A 71 -7.31 4.07 11.23
C ASP A 71 -8.73 3.91 11.81
N TYR A 72 -9.64 3.29 11.05
CA TYR A 72 -11.01 3.03 11.46
C TYR A 72 -11.24 1.57 11.85
N ALA A 73 -10.19 0.75 11.95
CA ALA A 73 -10.32 -0.63 12.39
C ALA A 73 -10.60 -0.71 13.89
N GLU A 74 -11.82 -1.09 14.26
CA GLU A 74 -12.25 -1.19 15.67
C GLU A 74 -11.70 -2.42 16.40
N ASP A 75 -11.31 -3.45 15.65
CA ASP A 75 -10.83 -4.71 16.21
C ASP A 75 -9.73 -5.37 15.36
N ARG A 76 -9.10 -6.41 15.91
CA ARG A 76 -8.02 -7.15 15.24
C ARG A 76 -8.47 -7.82 13.94
N PHE A 77 -9.74 -8.21 13.85
CA PHE A 77 -10.27 -8.90 12.69
C PHE A 77 -10.42 -7.93 11.52
N ASN A 78 -11.03 -6.77 11.74
CA ASN A 78 -11.17 -5.69 10.78
C ASN A 78 -9.81 -5.15 10.33
N PHE A 79 -8.85 -5.03 11.26
CA PHE A 79 -7.48 -4.66 10.91
C PHE A 79 -6.84 -5.66 9.93
N ARG A 80 -6.88 -6.96 10.27
CA ARG A 80 -6.35 -8.03 9.41
C ARG A 80 -7.02 -8.02 8.04
N LYS A 81 -8.35 -7.90 8.01
CA LYS A 81 -9.14 -7.83 6.78
C LYS A 81 -8.66 -6.69 5.88
N LEU A 82 -8.55 -5.47 6.43
CA LEU A 82 -8.09 -4.30 5.67
C LEU A 82 -6.65 -4.45 5.15
N VAL A 83 -5.75 -5.05 5.93
CA VAL A 83 -4.39 -5.38 5.47
C VAL A 83 -4.43 -6.31 4.25
N PHE A 84 -5.18 -7.41 4.33
CA PHE A 84 -5.28 -8.34 3.20
C PHE A 84 -5.96 -7.73 1.98
N GLU A 85 -7.02 -6.95 2.19
CA GLU A 85 -7.71 -6.25 1.12
C GLU A 85 -6.81 -5.23 0.41
N THR A 86 -5.92 -4.56 1.15
CA THR A 86 -4.88 -3.67 0.62
C THR A 86 -3.87 -4.44 -0.22
N ILE A 87 -3.39 -5.59 0.28
CA ILE A 87 -2.47 -6.47 -0.46
C ILE A 87 -3.11 -6.96 -1.77
N THR A 88 -4.40 -7.33 -1.74
CA THR A 88 -5.13 -7.74 -2.94
C THR A 88 -5.19 -6.61 -3.96
N ALA A 89 -5.54 -5.38 -3.52
CA ALA A 89 -5.56 -4.22 -4.42
C ALA A 89 -4.18 -3.95 -5.05
N LEU A 90 -3.10 -4.02 -4.27
CA LEU A 90 -1.73 -3.86 -4.78
C LEU A 90 -1.32 -4.92 -5.82
N LYS A 91 -1.82 -6.16 -5.68
CA LYS A 91 -1.58 -7.22 -6.66
C LYS A 91 -2.32 -7.00 -7.98
N GLU A 92 -3.41 -6.23 -7.95
CA GLU A 92 -4.23 -5.95 -9.12
C GLU A 92 -3.72 -4.76 -9.94
N VAL A 93 -2.88 -3.90 -9.36
CA VAL A 93 -2.24 -2.77 -10.04
C VAL A 93 -1.42 -3.25 -11.25
N LYS A 94 -1.84 -2.83 -12.45
CA LYS A 94 -1.13 -3.07 -13.71
C LYS A 94 -0.41 -1.80 -14.18
N ILE A 95 0.82 -1.96 -14.67
CA ILE A 95 1.64 -0.90 -15.29
C ILE A 95 2.13 -1.37 -16.66
#